data_AF-A0AA88I5K3-F1
#
_entry.id   AF-A0AA88I5K3-F1
#
_cell.length_a   1.000
_cell.length_b   1.000
_cell.length_c   1.000
_cell.angle_alpha   90.00
_cell.angle_beta   90.00
_cell.angle_gamma   90.00
#
_symmetry.space_group_name_H-M   'P 1'
#
loop_
_entity.id
_entity.type
_entity.pdbx_description
1 polymer ?
#
loop_
_entity_poly.entity_id
_entity_poly.type
_entity_poly.pdbx_seq_one_letter_code
_entity_poly.pdbx_strand_id
1 'polypeptide(L)'
;MVNLYFEEIIGSDTGWQLAITELRRKEDDLSDQNKFFCWRVVEHFVKTRYTYTQMNSVQIKYTQMRDFLRDERFPLMKNFLLQWLNDMVVEREIPHSNEEANRNTLIKDTIRETCIEPLFSSWYENPHSKEEALVNSWYEICVKYEMSDSRLVSECLCVICAYMSWIDISLFANEHFYTLFVRFMKDQHLRESTCDCLCEIVAKGMDSSAKVKLIESLYSLLHGAGVFLIDNEEDSDYLCKLGKLINTMGVQLAVSWTRHGLNRRFGVWRTVAKDATVALDALENKLPIISTFFGNGDDNVSASVLECINEYII
;
A
#
# COMPACT_ATOMS: atom_id res chain seq x y z
N MET A 1 -18.72 -0.52 35.55
CA MET A 1 -17.63 0.26 36.18
C MET A 1 -16.55 0.64 35.17
N VAL A 2 -16.07 -0.28 34.33
CA VAL A 2 -15.05 0.00 33.27
C VAL A 2 -15.49 1.06 32.24
N ASN A 3 -16.76 1.06 31.78
CA ASN A 3 -17.26 2.04 30.80
C ASN A 3 -17.36 3.48 31.32
N LEU A 4 -17.66 3.68 32.62
CA LEU A 4 -17.72 5.04 33.19
C LEU A 4 -16.32 5.65 33.33
N TYR A 5 -15.34 4.82 33.69
CA TYR A 5 -13.93 5.21 33.74
C TYR A 5 -13.36 5.51 32.34
N PHE A 6 -13.85 4.83 31.31
CA PHE A 6 -13.52 5.10 29.90
C PHE A 6 -13.96 6.49 29.46
N GLU A 7 -15.22 6.86 29.73
CA GLU A 7 -15.74 8.17 29.36
C GLU A 7 -15.07 9.30 30.15
N GLU A 8 -14.70 9.07 31.42
CA GLU A 8 -13.92 10.03 32.20
C GLU A 8 -12.51 10.27 31.64
N ILE A 9 -11.80 9.19 31.24
CA ILE A 9 -10.45 9.31 30.69
C ILE A 9 -10.47 9.95 29.30
N ILE A 10 -11.44 9.60 28.44
CA ILE A 10 -11.65 10.25 27.14
C ILE A 10 -12.05 11.73 27.32
N GLY A 11 -12.84 12.00 28.35
CA GLY A 11 -13.28 13.33 28.75
C GLY A 11 -12.14 14.25 29.21
N SER A 12 -11.03 13.68 29.69
CA SER A 12 -9.91 14.40 30.31
C SER A 12 -8.89 14.94 29.30
N ASP A 13 -8.40 16.16 29.53
CA ASP A 13 -7.35 16.81 28.72
C ASP A 13 -5.97 16.13 28.81
N THR A 14 -5.75 15.32 29.84
CA THR A 14 -4.50 14.58 30.11
C THR A 14 -4.68 13.06 30.01
N GLY A 15 -5.89 12.56 29.71
CA GLY A 15 -6.18 11.13 29.64
C GLY A 15 -5.31 10.38 28.64
N TRP A 16 -4.98 11.02 27.51
CA TRP A 16 -4.06 10.48 26.51
C TRP A 16 -2.62 10.35 27.02
N GLN A 17 -2.15 11.24 27.92
CA GLN A 17 -0.80 11.14 28.52
C GLN A 17 -0.70 9.96 29.47
N LEU A 18 -1.76 9.71 30.23
CA LEU A 18 -1.86 8.53 31.10
C LEU A 18 -1.87 7.25 30.26
N ALA A 19 -2.65 7.23 29.18
CA ALA A 19 -2.68 6.10 28.25
C ALA A 19 -1.30 5.82 27.61
N ILE A 20 -0.58 6.86 27.17
CA ILE A 20 0.80 6.72 26.67
C ILE A 20 1.75 6.18 27.73
N THR A 21 1.65 6.70 28.95
CA THR A 21 2.51 6.27 30.07
C THR A 21 2.27 4.80 30.41
N GLU A 22 1.00 4.37 30.37
CA GLU A 22 0.60 3.00 30.65
C GLU A 22 1.02 2.05 29.53
N LEU A 23 0.88 2.46 28.26
CA LEU A 23 1.39 1.70 27.12
C LEU A 23 2.91 1.52 27.19
N ARG A 24 3.64 2.55 27.64
CA ARG A 24 5.11 2.50 27.81
C ARG A 24 5.60 1.62 28.96
N ARG A 25 4.72 1.06 29.80
CA ARG A 25 5.11 0.03 30.79
C ARG A 25 5.57 -1.24 30.06
N LYS A 26 6.25 -2.16 30.76
CA LYS A 26 6.77 -3.39 30.15
C LYS A 26 5.62 -4.19 29.53
N GLU A 27 5.85 -4.76 28.34
CA GLU A 27 4.83 -5.45 27.52
C GLU A 27 4.09 -6.58 28.24
N ASP A 28 4.73 -7.20 29.25
CA ASP A 28 4.19 -8.30 30.04
C ASP A 28 3.24 -7.88 31.17
N ASP A 29 3.22 -6.60 31.55
CA ASP A 29 2.43 -6.12 32.71
C ASP A 29 1.00 -5.69 32.34
N LEU A 30 0.69 -5.54 31.04
CA LEU A 30 -0.61 -5.06 30.57
C LEU A 30 -1.34 -6.12 29.75
N SER A 31 -2.60 -6.41 30.11
CA SER A 31 -3.47 -7.24 29.28
C SER A 31 -3.75 -6.56 27.94
N ASP A 32 -4.00 -7.36 26.89
CA ASP A 32 -4.32 -6.83 25.55
C ASP A 32 -5.57 -5.95 25.55
N GLN A 33 -6.53 -6.23 26.45
CA GLN A 33 -7.70 -5.39 26.66
C GLN A 33 -7.33 -3.99 27.19
N ASN A 34 -6.37 -3.90 28.10
CA ASN A 34 -5.89 -2.62 28.63
C ASN A 34 -5.04 -1.89 27.59
N LYS A 35 -4.24 -2.60 26.79
CA LYS A 35 -3.52 -2.01 25.65
C LYS A 35 -4.51 -1.41 24.66
N PHE A 36 -5.52 -2.18 24.25
CA PHE A 36 -6.59 -1.72 23.36
C PHE A 36 -7.34 -0.52 23.94
N PHE A 37 -7.64 -0.51 25.24
CA PHE A 37 -8.25 0.62 25.92
C PHE A 37 -7.38 1.89 25.81
N CYS A 38 -6.10 1.79 26.16
CA CYS A 38 -5.18 2.92 26.07
C CYS A 38 -5.05 3.41 24.62
N TRP A 39 -5.05 2.50 23.64
CA TRP A 39 -5.08 2.84 22.23
C TRP A 39 -6.32 3.65 21.85
N ARG A 40 -7.50 3.22 22.29
CA ARG A 40 -8.76 3.91 21.99
C ARG A 40 -8.80 5.34 22.52
N VAL A 41 -8.21 5.57 23.69
CA VAL A 41 -8.10 6.90 24.31
C VAL A 41 -7.17 7.81 23.50
N VAL A 42 -5.98 7.32 23.13
CA VAL A 42 -5.01 8.08 22.32
C VAL A 42 -5.60 8.43 20.95
N GLU A 43 -6.24 7.46 20.29
CA GLU A 43 -6.89 7.67 19.00
C GLU A 43 -7.99 8.74 19.09
N HIS A 44 -8.87 8.66 20.10
CA HIS A 44 -9.93 9.66 20.26
C HIS A 44 -9.33 11.05 20.43
N PHE A 45 -8.29 11.20 21.25
CA PHE A 45 -7.62 12.48 21.47
C PHE A 45 -7.04 13.07 20.17
N VAL A 46 -6.34 12.24 19.38
CA VAL A 46 -5.77 12.66 18.08
C VAL A 46 -6.87 13.11 17.12
N LYS A 47 -7.98 12.36 17.05
CA LYS A 47 -9.11 12.63 16.15
C LYS A 47 -9.91 13.88 16.52
N THR A 48 -10.14 14.15 17.81
CA THR A 48 -11.16 15.13 18.23
C THR A 48 -10.61 16.37 18.91
N ARG A 49 -9.42 16.31 19.54
CA ARG A 49 -8.94 17.39 20.43
C ARG A 49 -7.59 17.98 20.05
N TYR A 50 -6.80 17.30 19.22
CA TYR A 50 -5.46 17.74 18.86
C TYR A 50 -5.44 19.12 18.15
N THR A 51 -6.44 19.42 17.33
CA THR A 51 -6.56 20.68 16.58
C THR A 51 -7.03 21.86 17.42
N TYR A 52 -7.71 21.62 18.55
CA TYR A 52 -8.30 22.67 19.40
C TYR A 52 -7.41 23.11 20.57
N THR A 53 -6.23 22.51 20.71
CA THR A 53 -5.30 22.81 21.80
C THR A 53 -4.56 24.13 21.62
N GLN A 54 -4.37 24.88 22.72
CA GLN A 54 -3.67 26.18 22.72
C GLN A 54 -2.21 26.07 22.25
N MET A 55 -1.75 27.00 21.41
CA MET A 55 -0.41 27.04 20.76
C MET A 55 0.79 26.67 21.66
N ASN A 56 0.84 27.15 22.90
CA ASN A 56 1.96 26.85 23.82
C ASN A 56 1.96 25.40 24.33
N SER A 57 0.78 24.78 24.42
CA SER A 57 0.66 23.36 24.79
C SER A 57 0.87 22.44 23.58
N VAL A 58 0.58 22.91 22.36
CA VAL A 58 0.72 22.12 21.12
C VAL A 58 2.14 21.64 20.92
N GLN A 59 3.17 22.47 21.18
CA GLN A 59 4.57 22.07 20.98
C GLN A 59 5.02 20.96 21.94
N ILE A 60 4.57 21.02 23.20
CA ILE A 60 4.86 19.99 24.22
C ILE A 60 4.13 18.69 23.87
N LYS A 61 2.85 18.79 23.48
CA LYS A 61 2.04 17.64 23.06
C LYS A 61 2.61 17.00 21.80
N TYR A 62 3.06 17.81 20.83
CA TYR A 62 3.76 17.35 19.63
C TYR A 62 5.03 16.59 19.97
N THR A 63 5.86 17.13 20.88
CA THR A 63 7.11 16.48 21.29
C THR A 63 6.84 15.14 21.97
N GLN A 64 5.88 15.09 22.91
CA GLN A 64 5.52 13.86 23.61
C GLN A 64 4.91 12.80 22.69
N MET A 65 4.01 13.21 21.79
CA MET A 65 3.42 12.32 20.80
C MET A 65 4.48 11.83 19.82
N ARG A 66 5.36 12.72 19.34
CA ARG A 66 6.50 12.36 18.49
C ARG A 66 7.37 11.32 19.18
N ASP A 67 7.80 11.57 20.42
CA ASP A 67 8.68 10.65 21.15
C ASP A 67 7.99 9.31 21.44
N PHE A 68 6.67 9.31 21.63
CA PHE A 68 5.88 8.07 21.74
C PHE A 68 5.79 7.32 20.41
N LEU A 69 5.62 8.05 19.32
CA LEU A 69 5.67 7.49 17.98
C LEU A 69 7.07 7.02 17.59
N ARG A 70 8.14 7.52 18.22
CA ARG A 70 9.49 6.97 18.00
C ARG A 70 9.72 5.63 18.69
N ASP A 71 8.90 5.29 19.69
CA ASP A 71 9.07 4.07 20.48
C ASP A 71 8.86 2.82 19.59
N GLU A 72 9.88 1.97 19.50
CA GLU A 72 9.87 0.78 18.66
C GLU A 72 8.85 -0.28 19.11
N ARG A 73 8.38 -0.18 20.36
CA ARG A 73 7.43 -1.12 20.97
C ARG A 73 6.01 -0.99 20.42
N PHE A 74 5.70 0.05 19.65
CA PHE A 74 4.33 0.31 19.17
C PHE A 74 4.23 0.46 17.64
N PRO A 75 4.64 -0.55 16.85
CA PRO A 75 4.53 -0.51 15.40
C PRO A 75 3.07 -0.44 14.92
N LEU A 76 2.15 -1.09 15.65
CA LEU A 76 0.70 -1.06 15.38
C LEU A 76 0.13 0.36 15.42
N MET A 77 0.58 1.21 16.35
CA MET A 77 0.11 2.60 16.41
C MET A 77 0.62 3.43 15.24
N LYS A 78 1.89 3.23 14.84
CA LYS A 78 2.44 3.90 13.66
C LYS A 78 1.60 3.54 12.43
N ASN A 79 1.32 2.25 12.25
CA ASN A 79 0.51 1.78 11.13
C ASN A 79 -0.92 2.32 11.20
N PHE A 80 -1.53 2.28 12.38
CA PHE A 80 -2.87 2.81 12.62
C PHE A 80 -2.97 4.31 12.35
N LEU A 81 -1.95 5.11 12.71
CA LEU A 81 -1.94 6.55 12.42
C LEU A 81 -1.73 6.84 10.94
N LEU A 82 -0.93 6.04 10.25
CA LEU A 82 -0.74 6.18 8.80
C LEU A 82 -1.99 5.74 8.03
N GLN A 83 -2.70 4.71 8.52
CA GLN A 83 -4.01 4.31 8.01
C GLN A 83 -5.06 5.39 8.31
N TRP A 84 -5.11 5.92 9.53
CA TRP A 84 -6.00 7.03 9.85
C TRP A 84 -5.70 8.27 8.99
N LEU A 85 -4.42 8.58 8.74
CA LEU A 85 -4.04 9.66 7.83
C LEU A 85 -4.50 9.36 6.40
N ASN A 86 -4.39 8.10 5.95
CA ASN A 86 -4.89 7.66 4.66
C ASN A 86 -6.40 7.90 4.52
N ASP A 87 -7.18 7.42 5.47
CA ASP A 87 -8.65 7.56 5.50
C ASP A 87 -9.06 9.05 5.53
N MET A 88 -8.23 9.92 6.11
CA MET A 88 -8.50 11.37 6.19
C MET A 88 -8.02 12.19 4.99
N VAL A 89 -7.06 11.71 4.19
CA VAL A 89 -6.29 12.52 3.22
C VAL A 89 -6.27 11.90 1.81
N VAL A 90 -6.32 10.58 1.70
CA VAL A 90 -6.04 9.82 0.47
C VAL A 90 -7.28 9.16 -0.09
N GLU A 91 -8.21 8.72 0.76
CA GLU A 91 -9.41 7.97 0.34
C GLU A 91 -10.30 8.80 -0.61
N ARG A 92 -10.44 8.30 -1.85
CA ARG A 92 -11.09 9.00 -2.98
C ARG A 92 -12.61 8.79 -3.05
N GLU A 93 -13.17 7.90 -2.24
CA GLU A 93 -14.58 7.47 -2.36
C GLU A 93 -15.57 8.35 -1.58
N ILE A 94 -15.09 9.33 -0.82
CA ILE A 94 -15.94 10.38 -0.23
C ILE A 94 -15.83 11.62 -1.13
N PRO A 95 -16.93 12.16 -1.67
CA PRO A 95 -16.89 13.40 -2.42
C PRO A 95 -16.44 14.54 -1.49
N HIS A 96 -15.17 14.90 -1.58
CA HIS A 96 -14.56 15.99 -0.82
C HIS A 96 -15.04 17.33 -1.36
N SER A 97 -15.34 18.27 -0.47
CA SER A 97 -15.52 19.67 -0.82
C SER A 97 -14.23 20.26 -1.42
N ASN A 98 -14.33 21.37 -2.19
CA ASN A 98 -13.14 22.03 -2.77
C ASN A 98 -12.13 22.47 -1.69
N GLU A 99 -12.59 22.81 -0.49
CA GLU A 99 -11.72 23.16 0.65
C GLU A 99 -10.98 21.94 1.20
N GLU A 100 -11.65 20.79 1.32
CA GLU A 100 -11.04 19.53 1.74
C GLU A 100 -10.04 19.00 0.71
N ALA A 101 -10.34 19.12 -0.59
CA ALA A 101 -9.41 18.74 -1.65
C ALA A 101 -8.12 19.58 -1.63
N ASN A 102 -8.24 20.91 -1.42
CA ASN A 102 -7.09 21.81 -1.28
C ASN A 102 -6.29 21.49 0.00
N ARG A 103 -6.98 21.22 1.11
CA ARG A 103 -6.34 20.81 2.36
C ARG A 103 -5.59 19.48 2.20
N ASN A 104 -6.20 18.48 1.55
CA ASN A 104 -5.61 17.16 1.34
C ASN A 104 -4.38 17.25 0.41
N THR A 105 -4.42 18.13 -0.60
CA THR A 105 -3.26 18.44 -1.45
C THR A 105 -2.14 19.05 -0.64
N LEU A 106 -2.44 20.07 0.19
CA LEU A 106 -1.47 20.69 1.08
C LEU A 106 -0.85 19.69 2.06
N ILE A 107 -1.65 18.78 2.63
CA ILE A 107 -1.13 17.74 3.54
C ILE A 107 -0.21 16.79 2.78
N LYS A 108 -0.58 16.34 1.57
CA LYS A 108 0.29 15.48 0.73
C LYS A 108 1.61 16.16 0.44
N ASP A 109 1.59 17.40 -0.05
CA ASP A 109 2.79 18.16 -0.35
C ASP A 109 3.63 18.42 0.92
N THR A 110 2.98 18.71 2.05
CA THR A 110 3.66 18.82 3.35
C THR A 110 4.31 17.49 3.76
N ILE A 111 3.68 16.34 3.53
CA ILE A 111 4.29 15.04 3.82
C ILE A 111 5.52 14.80 2.93
N ARG A 112 5.43 15.15 1.64
CA ARG A 112 6.58 15.08 0.72
C ARG A 112 7.75 15.95 1.19
N GLU A 113 7.46 17.15 1.68
CA GLU A 113 8.46 18.16 2.04
C GLU A 113 8.97 18.05 3.50
N THR A 114 8.17 17.52 4.42
CA THR A 114 8.33 17.75 5.87
C THR A 114 8.51 16.48 6.69
N CYS A 115 8.10 15.30 6.22
CA CYS A 115 7.88 14.16 7.13
C CYS A 115 9.05 13.16 7.25
N ILE A 116 9.49 13.03 8.52
CA ILE A 116 10.20 11.93 9.21
C ILE A 116 11.74 11.85 9.02
N GLU A 117 12.48 12.15 10.09
CA GLU A 117 13.87 11.69 10.28
C GLU A 117 13.88 10.15 10.40
N PRO A 118 14.78 9.44 9.70
CA PRO A 118 14.80 7.97 9.70
C PRO A 118 14.80 7.42 11.14
N LEU A 119 13.81 6.59 11.45
CA LEU A 119 13.57 6.06 12.80
C LEU A 119 14.46 4.86 13.12
N PHE A 120 15.12 4.28 12.13
CA PHE A 120 15.97 3.11 12.26
C PHE A 120 17.25 3.27 11.40
N SER A 121 18.29 2.50 11.73
CA SER A 121 19.55 2.46 10.98
C SER A 121 19.30 1.87 9.59
N SER A 122 19.26 2.79 8.63
CA SER A 122 18.69 2.67 7.29
C SER A 122 19.40 1.70 6.33
N TRP A 123 18.62 1.06 5.45
CA TRP A 123 19.10 0.38 4.23
C TRP A 123 19.79 1.36 3.24
N TYR A 124 19.44 2.64 3.30
CA TYR A 124 20.20 3.74 2.69
C TYR A 124 21.10 4.42 3.74
N GLU A 125 22.43 4.32 3.63
CA GLU A 125 23.35 4.99 4.57
C GLU A 125 23.19 6.53 4.61
N ASN A 126 22.45 7.12 3.67
CA ASN A 126 21.92 8.49 3.69
C ASN A 126 20.68 8.59 2.77
N PRO A 127 19.44 8.66 3.29
CA PRO A 127 18.28 8.92 2.42
C PRO A 127 18.36 10.35 1.86
N HIS A 128 18.29 10.47 0.54
CA HIS A 128 18.40 11.76 -0.18
C HIS A 128 17.08 12.52 -0.20
N SER A 129 15.95 11.81 -0.05
CA SER A 129 14.61 12.38 0.07
C SER A 129 13.89 11.88 1.33
N LYS A 130 12.91 12.64 1.82
CA LYS A 130 12.14 12.28 3.02
C LYS A 130 11.06 11.23 2.74
N GLU A 131 10.60 11.13 1.49
CA GLU A 131 9.73 10.03 1.05
C GLU A 131 10.44 8.67 1.16
N GLU A 132 11.75 8.60 0.87
CA GLU A 132 12.57 7.40 1.11
C GLU A 132 12.57 6.98 2.58
N ALA A 133 12.62 7.93 3.52
CA ALA A 133 12.62 7.60 4.96
C ALA A 133 11.29 6.95 5.40
N LEU A 134 10.16 7.38 4.82
CA LEU A 134 8.86 6.78 5.07
C LEU A 134 8.78 5.36 4.48
N VAL A 135 9.20 5.21 3.22
CA VAL A 135 9.23 3.91 2.53
C VAL A 135 10.16 2.92 3.25
N ASN A 136 11.32 3.38 3.71
CA ASN A 136 12.24 2.58 4.50
C ASN A 136 11.62 2.11 5.82
N SER A 137 10.90 2.99 6.52
CA SER A 137 10.23 2.59 7.76
C SER A 137 9.19 1.49 7.53
N TRP A 138 8.44 1.53 6.43
CA TRP A 138 7.49 0.47 6.08
C TRP A 138 8.19 -0.83 5.71
N TYR A 139 9.26 -0.72 4.91
CA TYR A 139 10.07 -1.88 4.54
C TYR A 139 10.63 -2.58 5.78
N GLU A 140 11.16 -1.82 6.75
CA GLU A 140 11.67 -2.36 8.01
C GLU A 140 10.58 -3.00 8.88
N ILE A 141 9.37 -2.42 8.93
CA ILE A 141 8.23 -3.06 9.60
C ILE A 141 7.93 -4.41 8.93
N CYS A 142 7.86 -4.44 7.60
CA CYS A 142 7.61 -5.67 6.86
C CYS A 142 8.67 -6.73 7.16
N VAL A 143 9.96 -6.38 7.09
CA VAL A 143 11.05 -7.34 7.32
C VAL A 143 11.16 -7.77 8.79
N LYS A 144 11.00 -6.85 9.74
CA LYS A 144 11.16 -7.15 11.18
C LYS A 144 10.06 -8.07 11.69
N TYR A 145 8.82 -7.90 11.20
CA TYR A 145 7.65 -8.58 11.72
C TYR A 145 7.13 -9.72 10.83
N GLU A 146 7.73 -10.01 9.67
CA GLU A 146 7.26 -11.04 8.74
C GLU A 146 7.07 -12.43 9.38
N MET A 147 7.94 -12.80 10.32
CA MET A 147 7.87 -14.11 11.01
C MET A 147 7.06 -14.07 12.30
N SER A 148 6.88 -12.90 12.91
CA SER A 148 6.31 -12.77 14.26
C SER A 148 4.86 -12.30 14.27
N ASP A 149 4.46 -11.46 13.32
CA ASP A 149 3.13 -10.87 13.23
C ASP A 149 2.76 -10.59 11.76
N SER A 150 2.34 -11.63 11.04
CA SER A 150 1.92 -11.53 9.64
C SER A 150 0.71 -10.60 9.45
N ARG A 151 -0.13 -10.42 10.48
CA ARG A 151 -1.27 -9.51 10.41
C ARG A 151 -0.81 -8.05 10.38
N LEU A 152 0.12 -7.67 11.26
CA LEU A 152 0.72 -6.33 11.22
C LEU A 152 1.38 -6.05 9.87
N VAL A 153 2.07 -7.04 9.30
CA VAL A 153 2.70 -6.90 7.98
C VAL A 153 1.65 -6.75 6.87
N SER A 154 0.57 -7.53 6.88
CA SER A 154 -0.56 -7.37 5.95
C SER A 154 -1.21 -5.99 6.06
N GLU A 155 -1.50 -5.52 7.27
CA GLU A 155 -2.02 -4.16 7.50
C GLU A 155 -1.03 -3.08 7.03
N CYS A 156 0.27 -3.30 7.19
CA CYS A 156 1.31 -2.39 6.69
C CYS A 156 1.32 -2.36 5.15
N LEU A 157 1.20 -3.52 4.48
CA LEU A 157 1.09 -3.60 3.02
C LEU A 157 -0.15 -2.87 2.50
N CYS A 158 -1.29 -2.94 3.20
CA CYS A 158 -2.48 -2.17 2.83
C CYS A 158 -2.22 -0.66 2.88
N VAL A 159 -1.52 -0.17 3.90
CA VAL A 159 -1.10 1.24 4.00
C VAL A 159 -0.13 1.60 2.87
N ILE A 160 0.89 0.78 2.63
CA ILE A 160 1.84 0.97 1.53
C ILE A 160 1.08 1.10 0.20
N CYS A 161 0.17 0.17 -0.09
CA CYS A 161 -0.64 0.13 -1.30
C CYS A 161 -1.39 1.46 -1.52
N ALA A 162 -2.03 2.00 -0.47
CA ALA A 162 -2.78 3.25 -0.58
C ALA A 162 -1.87 4.46 -0.86
N TYR A 163 -0.66 4.48 -0.30
CA TYR A 163 0.31 5.55 -0.50
C TYR A 163 1.05 5.46 -1.84
N MET A 164 1.19 4.27 -2.43
CA MET A 164 1.77 4.08 -3.78
C MET A 164 1.06 4.92 -4.84
N SER A 165 -0.21 5.28 -4.65
CA SER A 165 -0.99 6.09 -5.59
C SER A 165 -0.39 7.50 -5.81
N TRP A 166 0.27 8.09 -4.81
CA TRP A 166 0.78 9.47 -4.88
C TRP A 166 2.27 9.66 -4.51
N ILE A 167 2.93 8.64 -3.97
CA ILE A 167 4.40 8.59 -3.83
C ILE A 167 5.04 8.20 -5.17
N ASP A 168 6.32 8.55 -5.39
CA ASP A 168 7.09 8.05 -6.53
C ASP A 168 7.18 6.52 -6.49
N ILE A 169 6.76 5.88 -7.59
CA ILE A 169 6.73 4.43 -7.69
C ILE A 169 8.13 3.82 -7.78
N SER A 170 9.15 4.60 -8.16
CA SER A 170 10.55 4.13 -8.22
C SER A 170 11.05 3.66 -6.85
N LEU A 171 10.50 4.20 -5.76
CA LEU A 171 10.80 3.81 -4.38
C LEU A 171 10.27 2.42 -4.02
N PHE A 172 9.31 1.89 -4.77
CA PHE A 172 8.73 0.55 -4.58
C PHE A 172 9.09 -0.43 -5.71
N ALA A 173 9.35 0.08 -6.91
CA ALA A 173 9.70 -0.69 -8.09
C ALA A 173 11.21 -0.95 -8.17
N ASN A 174 11.77 -1.59 -7.14
CA ASN A 174 13.18 -1.93 -7.03
C ASN A 174 13.41 -3.36 -6.52
N GLU A 175 14.64 -3.86 -6.63
CA GLU A 175 15.00 -5.24 -6.31
C GLU A 175 14.72 -5.64 -4.85
N HIS A 176 14.83 -4.70 -3.90
CA HIS A 176 14.57 -4.98 -2.49
C HIS A 176 13.10 -5.29 -2.25
N PHE A 177 12.21 -4.43 -2.74
CA PHE A 177 10.77 -4.67 -2.67
C PHE A 177 10.34 -5.87 -3.52
N TYR A 178 10.92 -6.10 -4.69
CA TYR A 178 10.61 -7.29 -5.48
C TYR A 178 11.00 -8.59 -4.77
N THR A 179 12.16 -8.62 -4.12
CA THR A 179 12.59 -9.76 -3.30
C THR A 179 11.61 -10.01 -2.15
N LEU A 180 11.19 -8.92 -1.49
CA LEU A 180 10.21 -8.97 -0.40
C LEU A 180 8.85 -9.48 -0.89
N PHE A 181 8.32 -8.93 -2.00
CA PHE A 181 7.05 -9.34 -2.57
C PHE A 181 7.06 -10.79 -3.03
N VAL A 182 8.12 -11.25 -3.70
CA VAL A 182 8.23 -12.67 -4.09
C VAL A 182 8.21 -13.59 -2.87
N ARG A 183 8.82 -13.18 -1.76
CA ARG A 183 8.75 -13.92 -0.49
C ARG A 183 7.32 -13.93 0.07
N PHE A 184 6.66 -12.77 0.11
CA PHE A 184 5.30 -12.62 0.64
C PHE A 184 4.23 -13.30 -0.21
N MET A 185 4.44 -13.45 -1.52
CA MET A 185 3.56 -14.22 -2.40
C MET A 185 3.48 -15.71 -2.02
N LYS A 186 4.45 -16.23 -1.26
CA LYS A 186 4.47 -17.61 -0.75
C LYS A 186 3.83 -17.75 0.63
N ASP A 187 3.53 -16.65 1.30
CA ASP A 187 2.89 -16.63 2.62
C ASP A 187 1.38 -16.44 2.45
N GLN A 188 0.59 -17.39 2.98
CA GLN A 188 -0.87 -17.40 2.84
C GLN A 188 -1.54 -16.15 3.43
N HIS A 189 -0.94 -15.51 4.43
CA HIS A 189 -1.50 -14.33 5.09
C HIS A 189 -1.09 -13.01 4.41
N LEU A 190 -0.02 -13.01 3.62
CA LEU A 190 0.55 -11.79 3.02
C LEU A 190 0.31 -11.68 1.52
N ARG A 191 0.08 -12.80 0.84
CA ARG A 191 -0.02 -12.88 -0.62
C ARG A 191 -1.11 -11.99 -1.23
N GLU A 192 -2.25 -11.83 -0.57
CA GLU A 192 -3.35 -10.99 -1.06
C GLU A 192 -3.00 -9.50 -1.03
N SER A 193 -2.55 -8.98 0.12
CA SER A 193 -2.11 -7.58 0.26
C SER A 193 -0.91 -7.27 -0.63
N THR A 194 -0.07 -8.28 -0.89
CA THR A 194 1.05 -8.18 -1.84
C THR A 194 0.57 -8.07 -3.28
N CYS A 195 -0.45 -8.85 -3.69
CA CYS A 195 -1.07 -8.70 -5.01
C CYS A 195 -1.62 -7.30 -5.22
N ASP A 196 -2.29 -6.71 -4.22
CA ASP A 196 -2.81 -5.33 -4.32
C ASP A 196 -1.67 -4.31 -4.52
N CYS A 197 -0.57 -4.42 -3.76
CA CYS A 197 0.63 -3.58 -3.95
C CYS A 197 1.21 -3.71 -5.37
N LEU A 198 1.32 -4.94 -5.88
CA LEU A 198 1.81 -5.20 -7.23
C LEU A 198 0.87 -4.61 -8.29
N CYS A 199 -0.44 -4.66 -8.08
CA CYS A 199 -1.41 -4.02 -8.97
C CYS A 199 -1.19 -2.50 -9.04
N GLU A 200 -0.96 -1.83 -7.91
CA GLU A 200 -0.68 -0.39 -7.88
C GLU A 200 0.61 -0.04 -8.64
N ILE A 201 1.67 -0.85 -8.50
CA ILE A 201 2.91 -0.69 -9.28
C ILE A 201 2.65 -0.80 -10.79
N VAL A 202 1.86 -1.80 -11.19
CA VAL A 202 1.53 -2.03 -12.60
C VAL A 202 0.59 -0.94 -13.14
N ALA A 203 -0.39 -0.48 -12.35
CA ALA A 203 -1.38 0.51 -12.74
C ALA A 203 -0.83 1.96 -12.77
N LYS A 204 0.31 2.24 -12.12
CA LYS A 204 0.89 3.59 -12.06
C LYS A 204 1.14 4.17 -13.45
N GLY A 205 0.69 5.40 -13.72
CA GLY A 205 0.94 6.06 -15.01
C GLY A 205 2.44 6.27 -15.30
N MET A 206 2.91 5.80 -16.46
CA MET A 206 4.25 6.03 -16.99
C MET A 206 4.27 5.85 -18.53
N ASP A 207 5.39 6.15 -19.19
CA ASP A 207 5.56 5.96 -20.62
C ASP A 207 5.37 4.50 -21.06
N SER A 208 4.69 4.27 -22.18
CA SER A 208 4.31 2.93 -22.67
C SER A 208 5.50 1.97 -22.80
N SER A 209 6.65 2.42 -23.33
CA SER A 209 7.84 1.58 -23.44
C SER A 209 8.44 1.19 -22.09
N ALA A 210 8.42 2.11 -21.12
CA ALA A 210 8.86 1.82 -19.74
C ALA A 210 7.87 0.88 -19.03
N LYS A 211 6.56 1.07 -19.26
CA LYS A 211 5.49 0.22 -18.72
C LYS A 211 5.65 -1.23 -19.15
N VAL A 212 5.85 -1.48 -20.44
CA VAL A 212 6.04 -2.84 -20.98
C VAL A 212 7.25 -3.51 -20.33
N LYS A 213 8.39 -2.81 -20.21
CA LYS A 213 9.60 -3.34 -19.55
C LYS A 213 9.37 -3.67 -18.08
N LEU A 214 8.68 -2.78 -17.35
CA LEU A 214 8.35 -3.01 -15.95
C LEU A 214 7.47 -4.25 -15.79
N ILE A 215 6.43 -4.40 -16.63
CA ILE A 215 5.53 -5.55 -16.59
C ILE A 215 6.28 -6.84 -16.91
N GLU A 216 7.10 -6.87 -17.95
CA GLU A 216 7.89 -8.06 -18.31
C GLU A 216 8.88 -8.45 -17.21
N SER A 217 9.53 -7.47 -16.59
CA SER A 217 10.45 -7.71 -15.47
C SER A 217 9.72 -8.31 -14.27
N LEU A 218 8.59 -7.73 -13.86
CA LEU A 218 7.79 -8.23 -12.75
C LEU A 218 7.22 -9.62 -13.04
N TYR A 219 6.67 -9.82 -14.24
CA TYR A 219 6.12 -11.09 -14.66
C TYR A 219 7.18 -12.19 -14.65
N SER A 220 8.38 -11.92 -15.18
CA SER A 220 9.50 -12.86 -15.18
C SER A 220 9.91 -13.27 -13.77
N LEU A 221 9.98 -12.32 -12.84
CA LEU A 221 10.31 -12.59 -11.42
C LEU A 221 9.25 -13.47 -10.75
N LEU A 222 7.96 -13.13 -10.91
CA LEU A 222 6.85 -13.89 -10.31
C LEU A 222 6.73 -15.28 -10.93
N HIS A 223 6.84 -15.38 -12.25
CA HIS A 223 6.81 -16.65 -12.98
C HIS A 223 8.00 -17.54 -12.57
N GLY A 224 9.22 -16.99 -12.51
CA GLY A 224 10.40 -17.71 -12.05
C GLY A 224 10.30 -18.18 -10.60
N ALA A 225 9.55 -17.47 -9.76
CA ALA A 225 9.25 -17.87 -8.38
C ALA A 225 8.15 -18.93 -8.26
N GLY A 226 7.49 -19.31 -9.36
CA GLY A 226 6.40 -20.29 -9.40
C GLY A 226 5.04 -19.74 -9.01
N VAL A 227 4.86 -18.42 -8.94
CA VAL A 227 3.61 -17.78 -8.46
C VAL A 227 2.40 -18.10 -9.35
N PHE A 228 2.61 -18.29 -10.65
CA PHE A 228 1.54 -18.60 -11.59
C PHE A 228 1.30 -20.11 -11.79
N LEU A 229 1.91 -20.96 -10.96
CA LEU A 229 1.61 -22.38 -10.91
C LEU A 229 0.40 -22.59 -10.01
N ILE A 230 -0.79 -22.47 -10.60
CA ILE A 230 -2.06 -22.56 -9.87
C ILE A 230 -2.36 -24.02 -9.54
N ASP A 231 -2.49 -24.33 -8.26
CA ASP A 231 -3.03 -25.61 -7.78
C ASP A 231 -4.55 -25.50 -7.58
N ASN A 232 -5.25 -26.63 -7.68
CA ASN A 232 -6.70 -26.71 -7.49
C ASN A 232 -7.13 -26.52 -6.02
N GLU A 233 -6.19 -26.60 -5.07
CA GLU A 233 -6.43 -26.41 -3.63
C GLU A 233 -6.26 -24.95 -3.18
N GLU A 234 -5.94 -24.04 -4.10
CA GLU A 234 -5.75 -22.63 -3.77
C GLU A 234 -7.05 -21.92 -3.37
N ASP A 235 -6.91 -20.98 -2.43
CA ASP A 235 -8.00 -20.17 -1.92
C ASP A 235 -8.58 -19.26 -3.03
N SER A 236 -9.90 -19.25 -3.19
CA SER A 236 -10.61 -18.44 -4.19
C SER A 236 -10.35 -16.94 -4.04
N ASP A 237 -10.20 -16.44 -2.82
CA ASP A 237 -9.95 -15.02 -2.56
C ASP A 237 -8.55 -14.64 -3.04
N TYR A 238 -7.55 -15.48 -2.76
CA TYR A 238 -6.22 -15.33 -3.31
C TYR A 238 -6.21 -15.42 -4.84
N LEU A 239 -6.91 -16.39 -5.43
CA LEU A 239 -7.00 -16.52 -6.88
C LEU A 239 -7.68 -15.30 -7.53
N CYS A 240 -8.66 -14.68 -6.88
CA CYS A 240 -9.25 -13.43 -7.33
C CYS A 240 -8.21 -12.29 -7.34
N LYS A 241 -7.38 -12.19 -6.29
CA LYS A 241 -6.30 -11.18 -6.21
C LYS A 241 -5.20 -11.41 -7.25
N LEU A 242 -4.80 -12.66 -7.46
CA LEU A 242 -3.80 -13.02 -8.46
C LEU A 242 -4.33 -12.85 -9.89
N GLY A 243 -5.60 -13.21 -10.12
CA GLY A 243 -6.34 -12.98 -11.35
C GLY A 243 -6.43 -11.48 -11.68
N LYS A 244 -6.78 -10.65 -10.70
CA LYS A 244 -6.76 -9.19 -10.84
C LYS A 244 -5.36 -8.66 -11.21
N LEU A 245 -4.29 -9.22 -10.65
CA LEU A 245 -2.92 -8.82 -11.00
C LEU A 245 -2.60 -9.13 -12.47
N ILE A 246 -2.86 -10.35 -12.94
CA ILE A 246 -2.59 -10.71 -14.34
C ILE A 246 -3.50 -9.93 -15.31
N ASN A 247 -4.76 -9.68 -14.92
CA ASN A 247 -5.68 -8.81 -15.64
C ASN A 247 -5.11 -7.39 -15.77
N THR A 248 -4.64 -6.81 -14.66
CA THR A 248 -4.06 -5.46 -14.63
C THR A 248 -2.83 -5.38 -15.53
N MET A 249 -1.95 -6.39 -15.52
CA MET A 249 -0.82 -6.46 -16.46
C MET A 249 -1.31 -6.49 -17.91
N GLY A 250 -2.27 -7.35 -18.22
CA GLY A 250 -2.81 -7.49 -19.57
C GLY A 250 -3.48 -6.20 -20.09
N VAL A 251 -4.34 -5.57 -19.29
CA VAL A 251 -4.99 -4.30 -19.64
C VAL A 251 -3.95 -3.20 -19.89
N GLN A 252 -2.92 -3.07 -19.04
CA GLN A 252 -1.87 -2.06 -19.25
C GLN A 252 -1.02 -2.32 -20.51
N LEU A 253 -0.80 -3.59 -20.88
CA LEU A 253 -0.15 -3.96 -22.14
C LEU A 253 -1.05 -3.66 -23.34
N ALA A 254 -2.34 -3.97 -23.26
CA ALA A 254 -3.33 -3.65 -24.30
C ALA A 254 -3.42 -2.13 -24.53
N VAL A 255 -3.51 -1.34 -23.45
CA VAL A 255 -3.48 0.14 -23.52
C VAL A 255 -2.18 0.63 -24.14
N SER A 256 -1.03 0.02 -23.80
CA SER A 256 0.26 0.38 -24.39
C SER A 256 0.30 0.09 -25.90
N TRP A 257 -0.19 -1.07 -26.33
CA TRP A 257 -0.34 -1.43 -27.74
C TRP A 257 -1.26 -0.46 -28.48
N THR A 258 -2.47 -0.23 -27.97
CA THR A 258 -3.49 0.65 -28.55
C THR A 258 -2.99 2.09 -28.65
N ARG A 259 -2.27 2.61 -27.64
CA ARG A 259 -1.66 3.95 -27.66
C ARG A 259 -0.55 4.07 -28.71
N HIS A 260 0.24 3.02 -28.94
CA HIS A 260 1.23 3.00 -30.03
C HIS A 260 0.58 2.84 -31.41
N GLY A 261 -0.53 2.10 -31.51
CA GLY A 261 -1.34 1.94 -32.73
C GLY A 261 -2.19 3.16 -33.08
N LEU A 262 -2.58 3.98 -32.09
CA LEU A 262 -3.39 5.20 -32.20
C LEU A 262 -2.60 6.47 -32.50
N ASN A 263 -1.37 6.37 -33.01
CA ASN A 263 -0.82 7.42 -33.89
C ASN A 263 -1.58 7.47 -35.25
N ARG A 264 -2.87 7.11 -35.25
CA ARG A 264 -3.90 7.15 -36.31
C ARG A 264 -4.26 8.57 -36.74
N ARG A 265 -3.53 9.62 -36.31
CA ARG A 265 -3.82 11.00 -36.76
C ARG A 265 -3.42 11.30 -38.20
N PHE A 266 -2.75 10.39 -38.92
CA PHE A 266 -2.30 10.66 -40.29
C PHE A 266 -2.29 9.44 -41.21
N GLY A 267 -3.34 8.63 -41.25
CA GLY A 267 -3.76 7.83 -42.43
C GLY A 267 -2.72 7.00 -43.20
N VAL A 268 -1.56 6.72 -42.62
CA VAL A 268 -0.45 6.00 -43.25
C VAL A 268 -0.18 4.82 -42.33
N TRP A 269 -0.24 3.62 -42.90
CA TRP A 269 0.36 2.42 -42.32
C TRP A 269 1.87 2.63 -42.24
N ARG A 270 2.34 3.46 -41.30
CA ARG A 270 3.73 3.39 -40.87
C ARG A 270 3.86 2.02 -40.22
N THR A 271 4.84 1.24 -40.68
CA THR A 271 5.40 0.07 -40.00
C THR A 271 5.04 0.11 -38.52
N VAL A 272 4.22 -0.85 -38.07
CA VAL A 272 3.83 -0.99 -36.65
C VAL A 272 5.07 -0.67 -35.84
N ALA A 273 5.01 0.39 -35.04
CA ALA A 273 6.18 0.82 -34.28
C ALA A 273 6.70 -0.40 -33.53
N LYS A 274 8.01 -0.66 -33.57
CA LYS A 274 8.62 -1.82 -32.91
C LYS A 274 8.16 -1.97 -31.45
N ASP A 275 7.85 -0.86 -30.78
CA ASP A 275 7.34 -0.86 -29.41
C ASP A 275 5.89 -1.39 -29.28
N ALA A 276 5.05 -1.21 -30.31
CA ALA A 276 3.69 -1.74 -30.33
C ALA A 276 3.68 -3.27 -30.53
N THR A 277 4.55 -3.80 -31.39
CA THR A 277 4.69 -5.26 -31.56
C THR A 277 5.18 -5.90 -30.27
N VAL A 278 6.15 -5.28 -29.59
CA VAL A 278 6.65 -5.79 -28.30
C VAL A 278 5.55 -5.81 -27.23
N ALA A 279 4.68 -4.78 -27.18
CA ALA A 279 3.56 -4.76 -26.24
C ALA A 279 2.52 -5.86 -26.54
N LEU A 280 2.24 -6.11 -27.81
CA LEU A 280 1.31 -7.17 -28.24
C LEU A 280 1.89 -8.57 -27.96
N ASP A 281 3.15 -8.82 -28.33
CA ASP A 281 3.85 -10.08 -28.03
C ASP A 281 3.87 -10.32 -26.51
N ALA A 282 4.14 -9.28 -25.71
CA ALA A 282 4.09 -9.36 -24.27
C ALA A 282 2.69 -9.79 -23.79
N LEU A 283 1.62 -9.17 -24.30
CA LEU A 283 0.23 -9.51 -23.95
C LEU A 283 -0.14 -10.94 -24.33
N GLU A 284 0.16 -11.36 -25.57
CA GLU A 284 -0.16 -12.70 -26.07
C GLU A 284 0.51 -13.80 -25.26
N ASN A 285 1.74 -13.56 -24.77
CA ASN A 285 2.44 -14.48 -23.89
C ASN A 285 1.75 -14.70 -22.52
N LYS A 286 0.81 -13.84 -22.11
CA LYS A 286 0.08 -13.95 -20.83
C LYS A 286 -1.33 -14.51 -21.02
N LEU A 287 -1.83 -14.58 -22.25
CA LEU A 287 -3.14 -15.16 -22.57
C LEU A 287 -3.35 -16.59 -22.06
N PRO A 288 -2.34 -17.50 -22.04
CA PRO A 288 -2.52 -18.84 -21.48
C PRO A 288 -2.88 -18.84 -19.99
N ILE A 289 -2.23 -17.98 -19.20
CA ILE A 289 -2.52 -17.83 -17.77
C ILE A 289 -3.88 -17.16 -17.57
N ILE A 290 -4.15 -16.08 -18.31
CA ILE A 290 -5.45 -15.41 -18.30
C ILE A 290 -6.58 -16.40 -18.62
N SER A 291 -6.37 -17.28 -19.60
CA SER A 291 -7.33 -18.34 -19.97
C SER A 291 -7.50 -19.37 -18.86
N THR A 292 -6.46 -19.65 -18.08
CA THR A 292 -6.53 -20.56 -16.92
C THR A 292 -7.41 -19.96 -15.82
N PHE A 293 -7.27 -18.66 -15.53
CA PHE A 293 -8.16 -17.95 -14.60
C PHE A 293 -9.60 -17.88 -15.12
N PHE A 294 -9.79 -17.58 -16.41
CA PHE A 294 -11.12 -17.50 -17.02
C PHE A 294 -11.85 -18.84 -17.07
N GLY A 295 -11.12 -19.96 -17.14
CA GLY A 295 -11.67 -21.31 -17.09
C GLY A 295 -11.91 -21.85 -15.68
N ASN A 296 -11.73 -21.03 -14.63
CA ASN A 296 -11.91 -21.47 -13.25
C ASN A 296 -13.41 -21.74 -12.95
N GLY A 297 -13.67 -22.71 -12.07
CA GLY A 297 -15.04 -23.06 -11.66
C GLY A 297 -15.69 -22.03 -10.74
N ASP A 298 -14.92 -21.16 -10.11
CA ASP A 298 -15.42 -20.03 -9.32
C ASP A 298 -15.68 -18.81 -10.21
N ASP A 299 -16.92 -18.32 -10.20
CA ASP A 299 -17.36 -17.20 -11.03
C ASP A 299 -16.59 -15.90 -10.72
N ASN A 300 -16.17 -15.66 -9.47
CA ASN A 300 -15.42 -14.46 -9.10
C ASN A 300 -14.00 -14.52 -9.64
N VAL A 301 -13.36 -15.70 -9.57
CA VAL A 301 -12.02 -15.92 -10.14
C VAL A 301 -12.05 -15.72 -11.64
N SER A 302 -13.03 -16.30 -12.33
CA SER A 302 -13.22 -16.14 -13.77
C SER A 302 -13.56 -14.70 -14.16
N ALA A 303 -14.35 -13.99 -13.34
CA ALA A 303 -14.68 -12.58 -13.57
C ALA A 303 -13.48 -11.64 -13.43
N SER A 304 -12.48 -12.01 -12.61
CA SER A 304 -11.32 -11.14 -12.30
C SER A 304 -10.44 -10.79 -13.51
N VAL A 305 -10.55 -11.53 -14.62
CA VAL A 305 -9.76 -11.34 -15.85
C VAL A 305 -10.56 -10.89 -17.08
N LEU A 306 -11.85 -10.61 -16.90
CA LEU A 306 -12.75 -10.25 -18.02
C LEU A 306 -12.37 -8.95 -18.71
N GLU A 307 -11.87 -7.96 -17.97
CA GLU A 307 -11.51 -6.66 -18.53
C GLU A 307 -10.42 -6.81 -19.59
N CYS A 308 -9.35 -7.54 -19.30
CA CYS A 308 -8.28 -7.81 -20.25
C CYS A 308 -8.77 -8.59 -21.47
N ILE A 309 -9.66 -9.57 -21.29
CA ILE A 309 -10.20 -10.34 -22.41
C ILE A 309 -11.02 -9.43 -23.33
N ASN A 310 -11.86 -8.56 -22.76
CA ASN A 310 -12.64 -7.60 -23.50
C ASN A 310 -11.74 -6.61 -24.27
N GLU A 311 -10.70 -6.09 -23.62
CA GLU A 311 -9.72 -5.18 -24.25
C GLU A 311 -8.89 -5.86 -25.36
N TYR A 312 -8.69 -7.18 -25.32
CA TYR A 312 -7.97 -7.92 -26.38
C TYR A 312 -8.84 -8.23 -27.60
N ILE A 313 -10.14 -8.45 -27.41
CA ILE A 313 -11.06 -8.85 -28.49
C ILE A 313 -11.53 -7.65 -29.35
N ILE A 314 -11.52 -6.44 -28.78
CA ILE A 314 -11.99 -5.19 -29.42
C ILE A 314 -10.89 -4.54 -30.28
#